data_AF-A0A835RYT4-F1
#
_entry.id   AF-A0A835RYT4-F1
#
_cell.length_a   1.000
_cell.length_b   1.000
_cell.length_c   1.000
_cell.angle_alpha   90.00
_cell.angle_beta   90.00
_cell.angle_gamma   90.00
#
_symmetry.space_group_name_H-M   'P 1'
#
loop_
_entity.id
_entity.type
_entity.pdbx_description
1 polymer ?
#
loop_
_entity_poly.entity_id
_entity_poly.type
_entity_poly.pdbx_seq_one_letter_code
_entity_poly.pdbx_strand_id
1 'polypeptide(L)'
;MEKRKVAVPLVCHGHLRPVVDLFYSPITSDGFFLISANSSPMLRNGETGDWIGTFEGHKGAVWSCCLDTNALRAASASADFSAKVWDALTGVELHSFEHKHIVRACAFSEDAHMLLTGGFEKILRVFDLNRPEAPAREIDKSPGSIRLATWLHSGQTILSSCTDFGGVRLWDLRSGKIIQTLETTSSVTSAEVSQDGRYITTADGSSVKVWDANHFGLVKSYNMSCIIESASLEPKFGNKIVAGGEDMWLHIFDFHSGEEIGA
;
A
#
# COMPACT_ATOMS: atom_id res chain seq x y z
N MET A 1 7.05 -34.15 19.43
CA MET A 1 7.13 -33.71 18.02
C MET A 1 5.83 -33.02 17.68
N GLU A 2 5.76 -31.71 17.87
CA GLU A 2 4.64 -30.93 17.33
C GLU A 2 4.72 -30.98 15.81
N LYS A 3 3.65 -31.45 15.16
CA LYS A 3 3.53 -31.35 13.71
C LYS A 3 3.56 -29.86 13.37
N ARG A 4 4.55 -29.43 12.57
CA ARG A 4 4.51 -28.12 11.91
C ARG A 4 3.13 -27.99 11.26
N LYS A 5 2.29 -27.07 11.74
CA LYS A 5 1.05 -26.73 11.07
C LYS A 5 1.44 -26.15 9.71
N VAL A 6 1.24 -26.94 8.65
CA VAL A 6 1.36 -26.45 7.29
C VAL A 6 0.19 -25.48 7.11
N ALA A 7 0.49 -24.19 7.03
CA ALA A 7 -0.50 -23.19 6.68
C ALA A 7 -0.86 -23.42 5.21
N VAL A 8 -2.11 -23.77 4.94
CA VAL A 8 -2.61 -23.85 3.57
C VAL A 8 -2.89 -22.42 3.10
N PRO A 9 -2.27 -21.94 2.02
CA PRO A 9 -2.53 -20.61 1.53
C PRO A 9 -3.99 -20.49 1.07
N LEU A 10 -4.59 -19.36 1.38
CA LEU A 10 -5.92 -19.03 0.91
C LEU A 10 -5.86 -18.68 -0.59
N VAL A 11 -6.60 -19.42 -1.42
CA VAL A 11 -6.61 -19.21 -2.89
C VAL A 11 -7.89 -18.50 -3.30
N CYS A 12 -7.75 -17.24 -3.72
CA CYS A 12 -8.86 -16.38 -4.14
C CYS A 12 -8.91 -16.29 -5.68
N HIS A 13 -9.87 -16.96 -6.32
CA HIS A 13 -10.06 -16.88 -7.77
C HIS A 13 -10.86 -15.63 -8.20
N GLY A 14 -10.91 -15.37 -9.51
CA GLY A 14 -11.84 -14.41 -10.14
C GLY A 14 -11.19 -13.35 -11.03
N HIS A 15 -9.94 -12.97 -10.76
CA HIS A 15 -9.24 -12.00 -11.62
C HIS A 15 -8.83 -12.61 -12.96
N LEU A 16 -8.98 -11.84 -14.03
CA LEU A 16 -8.65 -12.28 -15.40
C LEU A 16 -7.24 -11.85 -15.86
N ARG A 17 -6.56 -11.01 -15.06
CA ARG A 17 -5.22 -10.49 -15.31
C ARG A 17 -4.38 -10.58 -14.02
N PRO A 18 -3.06 -10.35 -14.06
CA PRO A 18 -2.26 -10.25 -12.85
C PRO A 18 -2.82 -9.21 -11.88
N VAL A 19 -2.87 -9.56 -10.59
CA VAL A 19 -3.21 -8.63 -9.53
C VAL A 19 -1.98 -7.79 -9.23
N VAL A 20 -2.10 -6.47 -9.27
CA VAL A 20 -0.96 -5.55 -9.18
C VAL A 20 -0.82 -4.90 -7.81
N ASP A 21 -1.89 -4.91 -7.01
CA ASP A 21 -1.90 -4.38 -5.64
C ASP A 21 -2.94 -5.13 -4.81
N LEU A 22 -2.67 -5.25 -3.51
CA LEU A 22 -3.52 -5.89 -2.52
C LEU A 22 -3.49 -5.06 -1.23
N PHE A 23 -4.65 -4.85 -0.63
CA PHE A 23 -4.76 -4.16 0.64
C PHE A 23 -5.69 -4.90 1.59
N TYR A 24 -5.23 -5.07 2.83
CA TYR A 24 -6.04 -5.60 3.93
C TYR A 24 -6.58 -4.46 4.78
N SER A 25 -7.87 -4.47 5.07
CA SER A 25 -8.45 -3.53 6.02
C SER A 25 -7.89 -3.77 7.43
N PRO A 26 -7.99 -2.77 8.31
CA PRO A 26 -7.95 -3.01 9.75
C PRO A 26 -9.01 -4.04 10.16
N ILE A 27 -8.82 -4.65 11.33
CA ILE A 27 -9.84 -5.52 11.93
C ILE A 27 -10.99 -4.63 12.41
N THR A 28 -12.17 -4.83 11.83
CA THR A 28 -13.43 -4.17 12.20
C THR A 28 -14.27 -5.11 13.06
N SER A 29 -15.45 -4.64 13.50
CA SER A 29 -16.44 -5.48 14.21
C SER A 29 -16.91 -6.68 13.39
N ASP A 30 -16.89 -6.57 12.06
CA ASP A 30 -17.42 -7.56 11.13
C ASP A 30 -16.31 -8.47 10.54
N GLY A 31 -15.09 -8.37 11.08
CA GLY A 31 -13.91 -9.09 10.63
C GLY A 31 -12.92 -8.18 9.93
N PHE A 32 -12.17 -8.71 8.97
CA PHE A 32 -11.29 -7.92 8.13
C PHE A 32 -11.54 -8.27 6.66
N PHE A 33 -11.19 -7.37 5.78
CA PHE A 33 -11.51 -7.45 4.37
C PHE A 33 -10.25 -7.28 3.52
N LEU A 34 -10.29 -7.82 2.33
CA LEU A 34 -9.24 -7.74 1.34
C LEU A 34 -9.79 -7.04 0.10
N ILE A 35 -9.10 -6.01 -0.37
CA ILE A 35 -9.34 -5.44 -1.70
C ILE A 35 -8.13 -5.72 -2.60
N SER A 36 -8.41 -5.99 -3.88
CA SER A 36 -7.42 -6.42 -4.86
C SER A 36 -7.55 -5.65 -6.17
N ALA A 37 -6.44 -5.11 -6.68
CA ALA A 37 -6.41 -4.27 -7.87
C ALA A 37 -6.16 -5.08 -9.15
N ASN A 38 -7.03 -4.86 -10.14
CA ASN A 38 -6.97 -5.40 -11.50
C ASN A 38 -7.68 -4.42 -12.46
N SER A 39 -8.32 -4.85 -13.54
CA SER A 39 -9.23 -3.99 -14.31
C SER A 39 -10.43 -3.52 -13.48
N SER A 40 -10.91 -4.36 -12.57
CA SER A 40 -12.04 -4.07 -11.69
C SER A 40 -11.65 -4.51 -10.28
N PRO A 41 -11.52 -3.59 -9.31
CA PRO A 41 -11.12 -3.96 -7.96
C PRO A 41 -12.18 -4.86 -7.32
N MET A 42 -11.73 -5.91 -6.63
CA MET A 42 -12.62 -6.89 -6.01
C MET A 42 -12.44 -6.88 -4.49
N LEU A 43 -13.56 -6.76 -3.77
CA LEU A 43 -13.65 -6.86 -2.31
C LEU A 43 -13.96 -8.30 -1.91
N ARG A 44 -13.25 -8.78 -0.88
CA ARG A 44 -13.35 -10.14 -0.35
C ARG A 44 -13.39 -10.14 1.17
N ASN A 45 -13.99 -11.18 1.75
CA ASN A 45 -13.84 -11.49 3.16
C ASN A 45 -12.38 -11.90 3.41
N GLY A 46 -11.73 -11.30 4.40
CA GLY A 46 -10.32 -11.52 4.68
C GLY A 46 -10.01 -12.88 5.32
N GLU A 47 -10.97 -13.48 6.03
CA GLU A 47 -10.80 -14.78 6.67
C GLU A 47 -11.06 -15.93 5.70
N THR A 48 -12.14 -15.86 4.92
CA THR A 48 -12.55 -16.95 4.02
C THR A 48 -12.09 -16.78 2.58
N GLY A 49 -11.71 -15.56 2.18
CA GLY A 49 -11.40 -15.24 0.79
C GLY A 49 -12.61 -15.17 -0.13
N ASP A 50 -13.82 -15.28 0.42
CA ASP A 50 -15.05 -15.25 -0.36
C ASP A 50 -15.24 -13.88 -1.01
N TRP A 51 -15.71 -13.90 -2.25
CA TRP A 51 -16.05 -12.70 -3.00
C TRP A 51 -17.27 -12.00 -2.39
N ILE A 52 -17.12 -10.70 -2.11
CA ILE A 52 -18.20 -9.85 -1.60
C ILE A 52 -18.75 -8.98 -2.72
N GLY A 53 -17.87 -8.36 -3.51
CA GLY A 53 -18.29 -7.42 -4.55
C GLY A 53 -17.16 -6.99 -5.46
N THR A 54 -17.54 -6.34 -6.56
CA THR A 54 -16.62 -5.81 -7.57
C THR A 54 -16.98 -4.36 -7.83
N PHE A 55 -15.97 -3.48 -7.88
CA PHE A 55 -16.14 -2.07 -8.17
C PHE A 55 -16.02 -1.84 -9.68
N GLU A 56 -17.17 -1.66 -10.35
CA GLU A 56 -17.25 -1.44 -11.79
C GLU A 56 -17.35 0.05 -12.13
N GLY A 57 -16.51 0.53 -13.06
CA GLY A 57 -16.57 1.91 -13.54
C GLY A 57 -15.26 2.43 -14.14
N HIS A 58 -14.12 1.89 -13.72
CA HIS A 58 -12.84 2.21 -14.35
C HIS A 58 -12.78 1.68 -15.80
N LYS A 59 -12.14 2.47 -16.67
CA LYS A 59 -11.95 2.16 -18.10
C LYS A 59 -10.53 1.69 -18.43
N GLY A 60 -9.68 1.61 -17.42
CA GLY A 60 -8.28 1.22 -17.50
C GLY A 60 -7.90 0.25 -16.39
N ALA A 61 -6.65 -0.21 -16.41
CA ALA A 61 -6.12 -1.03 -15.33
C ALA A 61 -6.05 -0.22 -14.03
N VAL A 62 -6.57 -0.77 -12.93
CA VAL A 62 -6.38 -0.24 -11.60
C VAL A 62 -5.02 -0.69 -11.08
N TRP A 63 -4.20 0.28 -10.71
CA TRP A 63 -2.82 0.09 -10.24
C TRP A 63 -2.72 0.01 -8.73
N SER A 64 -3.66 0.63 -8.00
CA SER A 64 -3.68 0.57 -6.55
C SER A 64 -5.12 0.65 -6.04
N CYS A 65 -5.35 0.01 -4.89
CA CYS A 65 -6.63 0.07 -4.20
C CYS A 65 -6.42 -0.02 -2.69
N CYS A 66 -7.28 0.64 -1.92
CA CYS A 66 -7.27 0.55 -0.45
C CYS A 66 -8.67 0.66 0.12
N LEU A 67 -8.81 0.27 1.39
CA LEU A 67 -10.01 0.43 2.19
C LEU A 67 -9.77 1.49 3.26
N ASP A 68 -10.84 2.19 3.66
CA ASP A 68 -10.76 3.09 4.81
C ASP A 68 -10.70 2.33 6.14
N THR A 69 -10.50 3.05 7.25
CA THR A 69 -10.27 2.45 8.58
C THR A 69 -11.45 1.62 9.10
N ASN A 70 -12.65 1.88 8.61
CA ASN A 70 -13.86 1.12 8.94
C ASN A 70 -14.26 0.10 7.86
N ALA A 71 -13.48 -0.02 6.78
CA ALA A 71 -13.80 -0.82 5.60
C ALA A 71 -15.18 -0.49 4.97
N LEU A 72 -15.65 0.74 5.14
CA LEU A 72 -16.94 1.21 4.61
C LEU A 72 -16.78 1.93 3.27
N ARG A 73 -15.58 2.42 2.98
CA ARG A 73 -15.24 2.97 1.67
C ARG A 73 -14.01 2.30 1.09
N ALA A 74 -14.01 2.18 -0.23
CA ALA A 74 -12.85 1.78 -1.01
C ALA A 74 -12.34 2.95 -1.83
N ALA A 75 -11.04 2.98 -2.12
CA ALA A 75 -10.45 3.85 -3.12
C ALA A 75 -9.67 3.04 -4.14
N SER A 76 -9.61 3.55 -5.36
CA SER A 76 -8.85 2.94 -6.45
C SER A 76 -8.18 4.00 -7.34
N ALA A 77 -6.99 3.68 -7.84
CA ALA A 77 -6.20 4.54 -8.73
C ALA A 77 -5.93 3.83 -10.06
N SER A 78 -6.23 4.47 -11.19
CA SER A 78 -6.32 3.80 -12.49
C SER A 78 -5.51 4.44 -13.63
N ALA A 79 -5.25 3.61 -14.64
CA ALA A 79 -4.70 4.00 -15.94
C ALA A 79 -5.68 4.82 -16.80
N ASP A 80 -6.95 4.94 -16.42
CA ASP A 80 -7.91 5.85 -17.06
C ASP A 80 -7.78 7.30 -16.61
N PHE A 81 -6.75 7.60 -15.81
CA PHE A 81 -6.43 8.92 -15.27
C PHE A 81 -7.42 9.40 -14.21
N SER A 82 -8.18 8.49 -13.60
CA SER A 82 -9.01 8.80 -12.44
C SER A 82 -8.56 8.03 -11.20
N ALA A 83 -8.77 8.66 -10.05
CA ALA A 83 -8.89 7.97 -8.77
C ALA A 83 -10.36 8.02 -8.34
N LYS A 84 -10.92 6.89 -7.91
CA LYS A 84 -12.34 6.79 -7.52
C LYS A 84 -12.46 6.38 -6.07
N VAL A 85 -13.52 6.87 -5.41
CA VAL A 85 -13.94 6.44 -4.08
C VAL A 85 -15.30 5.78 -4.22
N TRP A 86 -15.46 4.64 -3.56
CA TRP A 86 -16.63 3.77 -3.64
C TRP A 86 -17.21 3.54 -2.26
N ASP A 87 -18.50 3.34 -2.21
CA ASP A 87 -19.17 2.74 -1.06
C ASP A 87 -18.89 1.24 -1.07
N ALA A 88 -18.23 0.73 -0.04
CA ALA A 88 -17.76 -0.67 0.00
C ALA A 88 -18.91 -1.67 0.20
N LEU A 89 -20.06 -1.22 0.71
CA LEU A 89 -21.21 -2.08 0.98
C LEU A 89 -22.09 -2.28 -0.27
N THR A 90 -22.23 -1.22 -1.06
CA THR A 90 -23.12 -1.18 -2.23
C THR A 90 -22.36 -1.30 -3.55
N GLY A 91 -21.06 -1.04 -3.56
CA GLY A 91 -20.24 -0.97 -4.77
C GLY A 91 -20.43 0.29 -5.61
N VAL A 92 -21.23 1.25 -5.13
CA VAL A 92 -21.55 2.49 -5.86
C VAL A 92 -20.37 3.46 -5.82
N GLU A 93 -20.09 4.10 -6.95
CA GLU A 93 -19.12 5.20 -7.03
C GLU A 93 -19.64 6.43 -6.28
N LEU A 94 -18.89 6.89 -5.27
CA LEU A 94 -19.19 8.08 -4.49
C LEU A 94 -18.55 9.33 -5.12
N HIS A 95 -17.27 9.23 -5.48
CA HIS A 95 -16.49 10.35 -6.02
C HIS A 95 -15.51 9.89 -7.11
N SER A 96 -15.28 10.76 -8.09
CA SER A 96 -14.26 10.59 -9.14
C SER A 96 -13.34 11.79 -9.16
N PHE A 97 -12.04 11.55 -9.05
CA PHE A 97 -11.00 12.57 -9.07
C PHE A 97 -10.18 12.41 -10.34
N GLU A 98 -10.29 13.39 -11.25
CA GLU A 98 -9.58 13.39 -12.53
C GLU A 98 -8.13 13.87 -12.37
N HIS A 99 -7.23 13.19 -13.07
CA HIS A 99 -5.81 13.49 -13.20
C HIS A 99 -5.46 13.72 -14.67
N LYS A 100 -4.27 14.28 -14.94
CA LYS A 100 -3.79 14.52 -16.32
C LYS A 100 -3.02 13.32 -16.88
N HIS A 101 -2.77 12.30 -16.06
CA HIS A 101 -2.10 11.06 -16.45
C HIS A 101 -2.45 9.92 -15.47
N ILE A 102 -2.00 8.71 -15.78
CA ILE A 102 -2.11 7.48 -14.97
C ILE A 102 -1.85 7.75 -13.49
N VAL A 103 -2.82 7.38 -12.65
CA VAL A 103 -2.71 7.34 -11.20
C VAL A 103 -2.26 5.94 -10.81
N ARG A 104 -1.22 5.85 -9.97
CA ARG A 104 -0.63 4.56 -9.56
C ARG A 104 -0.78 4.26 -8.08
N ALA A 105 -1.03 5.25 -7.26
CA ALA A 105 -1.12 5.10 -5.81
C ALA A 105 -2.35 5.84 -5.28
N CYS A 106 -3.04 5.23 -4.32
CA CYS A 106 -4.08 5.88 -3.53
C CYS A 106 -4.05 5.39 -2.08
N ALA A 107 -4.27 6.29 -1.11
CA ALA A 107 -4.32 5.95 0.32
C ALA A 107 -5.27 6.87 1.09
N PHE A 108 -6.13 6.29 1.92
CA PHE A 108 -6.92 7.06 2.89
C PHE A 108 -6.07 7.51 4.07
N SER A 109 -6.35 8.70 4.60
CA SER A 109 -5.85 9.11 5.91
C SER A 109 -6.47 8.26 7.03
N GLU A 110 -5.86 8.26 8.22
CA GLU A 110 -6.36 7.50 9.39
C GLU A 110 -7.79 7.90 9.79
N ASP A 111 -8.13 9.18 9.69
CA ASP A 111 -9.49 9.69 9.93
C ASP A 111 -10.44 9.47 8.72
N ALA A 112 -9.89 8.96 7.62
CA ALA A 112 -10.56 8.73 6.36
C ALA A 112 -11.26 9.97 5.76
N HIS A 113 -10.88 11.17 6.17
CA HIS A 113 -11.38 12.42 5.60
C HIS A 113 -10.59 12.88 4.38
N MET A 114 -9.38 12.35 4.19
CA MET A 114 -8.52 12.70 3.06
C MET A 114 -8.18 11.49 2.21
N LEU A 115 -8.10 11.73 0.90
CA LEU A 115 -7.55 10.77 -0.06
C LEU A 115 -6.24 11.31 -0.63
N LEU A 116 -5.16 10.58 -0.43
CA LEU A 116 -3.88 10.81 -1.08
C LEU A 116 -3.84 10.05 -2.40
N THR A 117 -3.32 10.67 -3.44
CA THR A 117 -3.10 10.05 -4.74
C THR A 117 -1.75 10.46 -5.33
N GLY A 118 -1.21 9.62 -6.20
CA GLY A 118 0.03 9.90 -6.93
C GLY A 118 0.19 9.02 -8.16
N GLY A 119 1.00 9.47 -9.12
CA GLY A 119 1.27 8.67 -10.31
C GLY A 119 2.31 9.28 -11.26
N PHE A 120 2.04 9.17 -12.56
CA PHE A 120 2.95 9.57 -13.63
C PHE A 120 3.14 11.09 -13.78
N GLU A 121 2.20 11.90 -13.29
CA GLU A 121 2.38 13.36 -13.22
C GLU A 121 3.51 13.77 -12.26
N LYS A 122 3.99 12.85 -11.42
CA LYS A 122 5.01 13.10 -10.40
C LYS A 122 4.53 14.10 -9.33
N ILE A 123 3.22 14.27 -9.18
CA ILE A 123 2.61 15.15 -8.19
C ILE A 123 1.79 14.28 -7.24
N LEU A 124 1.96 14.49 -5.93
CA LEU A 124 1.07 13.97 -4.91
C LEU A 124 -0.10 14.94 -4.75
N ARG A 125 -1.33 14.44 -4.80
CA ARG A 125 -2.54 15.23 -4.57
C ARG A 125 -3.27 14.71 -3.35
N VAL A 126 -3.73 15.63 -2.51
CA VAL A 126 -4.58 15.35 -1.36
C VAL A 126 -5.96 15.95 -1.60
N PHE A 127 -6.99 15.10 -1.57
CA PHE A 127 -8.39 15.48 -1.73
C PHE A 127 -9.10 15.43 -0.37
N ASP A 128 -9.89 16.45 -0.06
CA ASP A 128 -10.77 16.47 1.12
C ASP A 128 -12.11 15.83 0.75
N LEU A 129 -12.41 14.68 1.34
CA LEU A 129 -13.62 13.92 1.07
C LEU A 129 -14.87 14.53 1.73
N ASN A 130 -14.70 15.47 2.66
CA ASN A 130 -15.82 16.26 3.16
C ASN A 130 -16.19 17.40 2.19
N ARG A 131 -15.30 17.71 1.24
CA ARG A 131 -15.47 18.76 0.22
C ARG A 131 -14.94 18.26 -1.13
N PRO A 132 -15.53 17.20 -1.72
CA PRO A 132 -14.99 16.54 -2.91
C PRO A 132 -14.88 17.45 -4.14
N GLU A 133 -15.71 18.49 -4.21
CA GLU A 133 -15.71 19.49 -5.28
C GLU A 133 -14.58 20.54 -5.14
N ALA A 134 -13.91 20.58 -3.98
CA ALA A 134 -12.80 21.51 -3.76
C ALA A 134 -11.56 21.06 -4.56
N PRO A 135 -10.74 21.99 -5.05
CA PRO A 135 -9.50 21.63 -5.73
C PRO A 135 -8.58 20.85 -4.79
N ALA A 136 -7.91 19.85 -5.36
CA ALA A 136 -6.92 19.08 -4.62
C ALA A 136 -5.79 19.98 -4.12
N ARG A 137 -5.28 19.67 -2.93
CA ARG A 137 -4.00 20.22 -2.49
C ARG A 137 -2.88 19.47 -3.22
N GLU A 138 -2.20 20.16 -4.13
CA GLU A 138 -1.00 19.64 -4.77
C GLU A 138 0.22 19.84 -3.86
N ILE A 139 1.01 18.78 -3.69
CA ILE A 139 2.33 18.81 -3.04
C ILE A 139 3.40 19.08 -4.09
N ASP A 140 4.61 19.47 -3.67
CA ASP A 140 5.72 19.73 -4.58
C ASP A 140 6.06 18.51 -5.46
N LYS A 141 6.72 18.78 -6.58
CA LYS A 141 6.93 17.79 -7.64
C LYS A 141 7.98 16.76 -7.22
N SER A 142 7.58 15.49 -7.26
CA SER A 142 8.45 14.34 -7.07
C SER A 142 9.52 14.24 -8.19
N PRO A 143 10.74 13.79 -7.88
CA PRO A 143 11.80 13.63 -8.90
C PRO A 143 11.41 12.62 -10.00
N GLY A 144 10.62 11.60 -9.67
CA GLY A 144 10.21 10.53 -10.58
C GLY A 144 8.70 10.25 -10.55
N SER A 145 8.26 9.33 -11.41
CA SER A 145 6.87 8.84 -11.36
C SER A 145 6.62 8.16 -10.01
N ILE A 146 5.56 8.60 -9.32
CA ILE A 146 5.17 8.05 -8.02
C ILE A 146 4.63 6.64 -8.24
N ARG A 147 5.21 5.67 -7.54
CA ARG A 147 4.78 4.26 -7.56
C ARG A 147 3.88 3.96 -6.38
N LEU A 148 4.27 4.38 -5.17
CA LEU A 148 3.53 4.18 -3.93
C LEU A 148 3.38 5.51 -3.20
N ALA A 149 2.29 5.63 -2.43
CA ALA A 149 2.03 6.78 -1.57
C ALA A 149 1.22 6.30 -0.36
N THR A 150 1.66 6.62 0.86
CA THR A 150 0.94 6.28 2.09
C THR A 150 1.12 7.37 3.16
N TRP A 151 0.24 7.37 4.16
CA TRP A 151 0.25 8.32 5.26
C TRP A 151 1.08 7.82 6.44
N LEU A 152 1.61 8.77 7.21
CA LEU A 152 2.33 8.53 8.46
C LEU A 152 2.02 9.64 9.47
N HIS A 153 2.15 9.32 10.77
CA HIS A 153 1.97 10.25 11.89
C HIS A 153 0.63 10.99 11.86
N SER A 154 -0.46 10.24 11.74
CA SER A 154 -1.83 10.78 11.70
C SER A 154 -2.02 11.84 10.61
N GLY A 155 -1.43 11.59 9.44
CA GLY A 155 -1.64 12.41 8.25
C GLY A 155 -0.73 13.64 8.14
N GLN A 156 0.22 13.85 9.06
CA GLN A 156 1.16 14.97 8.97
C GLN A 156 2.28 14.73 7.96
N THR A 157 2.67 13.46 7.81
CA THR A 157 3.77 13.05 6.93
C THR A 157 3.22 12.12 5.85
N ILE A 158 3.73 12.25 4.63
CA ILE A 158 3.46 11.33 3.54
C ILE A 158 4.74 10.60 3.17
N LEU A 159 4.64 9.30 2.94
CA LEU A 159 5.69 8.49 2.35
C LEU A 159 5.38 8.28 0.87
N SER A 160 6.36 8.47 -0.01
CA SER A 160 6.22 8.09 -1.41
C SER A 160 7.48 7.46 -1.99
N SER A 161 7.29 6.54 -2.92
CA SER A 161 8.38 5.94 -3.71
C SER A 161 8.32 6.36 -5.17
N CYS A 162 9.46 6.33 -5.83
CA CYS A 162 9.60 6.63 -7.24
C CYS A 162 9.92 5.36 -8.03
N THR A 163 9.41 5.28 -9.26
CA THR A 163 9.77 4.19 -10.18
C THR A 163 11.23 4.30 -10.62
N ASP A 164 11.67 5.53 -10.93
CA ASP A 164 12.95 5.81 -11.59
C ASP A 164 14.13 6.02 -10.61
N PHE A 165 13.83 6.27 -9.32
CA PHE A 165 14.83 6.61 -8.32
C PHE A 165 14.63 5.77 -7.07
N GLY A 166 15.72 5.16 -6.56
CA GLY A 166 15.74 4.52 -5.26
C GLY A 166 15.37 5.49 -4.14
N GLY A 167 14.82 4.96 -3.07
CA GLY A 167 14.50 5.62 -1.81
C GLY A 167 13.02 5.88 -1.59
N VAL A 168 12.64 6.05 -0.33
CA VAL A 168 11.31 6.53 0.09
C VAL A 168 11.43 7.96 0.56
N ARG A 169 10.63 8.86 -0.01
CA ARG A 169 10.63 10.28 0.31
C ARG A 169 9.59 10.55 1.37
N LEU A 170 9.98 11.33 2.38
CA LEU A 170 9.13 11.81 3.44
C LEU A 170 8.75 13.24 3.13
N TRP A 171 7.47 13.50 3.04
CA TRP A 171 6.91 14.81 2.73
C TRP A 171 6.21 15.36 3.95
N ASP A 172 6.57 16.57 4.36
CA ASP A 172 5.78 17.31 5.35
C ASP A 172 4.57 17.91 4.63
N LEU A 173 3.36 17.48 5.02
CA LEU A 173 2.13 17.91 4.35
C LEU A 173 1.98 19.42 4.38
N ARG A 174 2.37 20.08 5.49
CA ARG A 174 2.18 21.51 5.70
C ARG A 174 3.03 22.37 4.76
N SER A 175 4.32 22.07 4.64
CA SER A 175 5.25 22.77 3.75
C SER A 175 5.17 22.27 2.31
N GLY A 176 4.67 21.05 2.09
CA GLY A 176 4.64 20.38 0.81
C GLY A 176 6.02 19.96 0.31
N LYS A 177 7.05 19.96 1.16
CA LYS A 177 8.44 19.67 0.78
C LYS A 177 8.89 18.32 1.30
N ILE A 178 9.87 17.75 0.61
CA ILE A 178 10.62 16.58 1.09
C ILE A 178 11.44 17.01 2.30
N ILE A 179 11.19 16.39 3.45
CA ILE A 179 11.96 16.60 4.68
C ILE A 179 13.14 15.65 4.80
N GLN A 180 12.99 14.42 4.28
CA GLN A 180 14.01 13.38 4.35
C GLN A 180 13.77 12.32 3.26
N THR A 181 14.84 11.61 2.89
CA THR A 181 14.77 10.42 2.03
C THR A 181 15.38 9.24 2.77
N LEU A 182 14.65 8.12 2.85
CA LEU A 182 15.18 6.83 3.28
C LEU A 182 15.91 6.21 2.10
N GLU A 183 17.23 6.15 2.17
CA GLU A 183 18.07 5.72 1.05
C GLU A 183 18.03 4.20 0.86
N THR A 184 17.49 3.76 -0.28
CA THR A 184 17.44 2.34 -0.66
C THR A 184 18.44 2.04 -1.76
N THR A 185 18.79 0.76 -1.91
CA THR A 185 19.78 0.33 -2.92
C THR A 185 19.21 0.30 -4.32
N SER A 186 17.90 0.07 -4.43
CA SER A 186 17.16 -0.07 -5.68
C SER A 186 15.81 0.63 -5.61
N SER A 187 15.07 0.63 -6.73
CA SER A 187 13.69 1.11 -6.79
C SER A 187 12.81 0.34 -5.79
N VAL A 188 11.96 1.06 -5.06
CA VAL A 188 11.13 0.48 -4.00
C VAL A 188 9.85 -0.08 -4.61
N THR A 189 9.68 -1.40 -4.52
CA THR A 189 8.55 -2.14 -5.09
C THR A 189 7.33 -2.11 -4.17
N SER A 190 7.57 -2.21 -2.85
CA SER A 190 6.56 -2.14 -1.79
C SER A 190 7.10 -1.34 -0.60
N ALA A 191 6.21 -0.61 0.07
CA ALA A 191 6.49 0.11 1.30
C ALA A 191 5.23 0.15 2.17
N GLU A 192 5.33 -0.30 3.42
CA GLU A 192 4.23 -0.24 4.38
C GLU A 192 4.66 0.42 5.68
N VAL A 193 3.68 1.00 6.38
CA VAL A 193 3.82 1.39 7.78
C VAL A 193 3.17 0.28 8.61
N SER A 194 3.91 -0.23 9.58
CA SER A 194 3.41 -1.20 10.57
C SER A 194 2.17 -0.68 11.31
N GLN A 195 1.27 -1.57 11.73
CA GLN A 195 0.02 -1.18 12.40
C GLN A 195 0.22 -0.40 13.71
N ASP A 196 1.33 -0.65 14.41
CA ASP A 196 1.70 0.09 15.62
C ASP A 196 2.36 1.45 15.31
N GLY A 197 2.56 1.77 14.03
CA GLY A 197 3.16 3.01 13.55
C GLY A 197 4.64 3.17 13.89
N ARG A 198 5.32 2.12 14.37
CA ARG A 198 6.72 2.22 14.83
C ARG A 198 7.74 1.96 13.74
N TYR A 199 7.39 1.16 12.75
CA TYR A 199 8.28 0.74 11.68
C TYR A 199 7.72 1.02 10.29
N ILE A 200 8.63 1.33 9.38
CA ILE A 200 8.39 1.37 7.94
C ILE A 200 9.16 0.20 7.33
N THR A 201 8.48 -0.66 6.58
CA THR A 201 9.13 -1.76 5.85
C THR A 201 9.21 -1.38 4.38
N THR A 202 10.37 -1.60 3.74
CA THR A 202 10.57 -1.34 2.31
C THR A 202 11.16 -2.57 1.63
N ALA A 203 10.60 -2.97 0.50
CA ALA A 203 11.20 -3.92 -0.42
C ALA A 203 11.92 -3.17 -1.54
N ASP A 204 13.25 -3.30 -1.63
CA ASP A 204 14.07 -2.66 -2.64
C ASP A 204 15.06 -3.65 -3.27
N GLY A 205 14.77 -4.03 -4.52
CA GLY A 205 15.57 -5.01 -5.26
C GLY A 205 15.61 -6.34 -4.54
N SER A 206 16.79 -6.79 -4.14
CA SER A 206 17.00 -8.04 -3.39
C SER A 206 17.10 -7.83 -1.87
N SER A 207 16.58 -6.72 -1.35
CA SER A 207 16.65 -6.41 0.07
C SER A 207 15.32 -5.96 0.65
N VAL A 208 15.10 -6.32 1.91
CA VAL A 208 14.02 -5.79 2.74
C VAL A 208 14.64 -4.99 3.86
N LYS A 209 14.26 -3.73 3.98
CA LYS A 209 14.76 -2.83 5.03
C LYS A 209 13.63 -2.45 5.96
N VAL A 210 13.96 -2.35 7.24
CA VAL A 210 13.05 -1.86 8.27
C VAL A 210 13.64 -0.61 8.88
N TRP A 211 12.84 0.45 8.88
CA TRP A 211 13.21 1.77 9.35
C TRP A 211 12.37 2.14 10.56
N ASP A 212 12.94 2.90 11.49
CA ASP A 212 12.18 3.50 12.57
C ASP A 212 11.29 4.61 12.00
N ALA A 213 9.99 4.55 12.29
CA ALA A 213 9.04 5.49 11.72
C ALA A 213 9.07 6.88 12.39
N ASN A 214 9.74 7.06 13.54
CA ASN A 214 9.82 8.34 14.24
C ASN A 214 11.16 9.05 14.03
N HIS A 215 12.24 8.27 13.94
CA HIS A 215 13.60 8.76 13.78
C HIS A 215 14.17 8.51 12.38
N PHE A 216 13.48 7.70 11.56
CA PHE A 216 13.85 7.43 10.17
C PHE A 216 15.24 6.80 10.00
N GLY A 217 15.74 6.16 11.06
CA GLY A 217 16.97 5.41 11.07
C GLY A 217 16.73 3.97 10.61
N LEU A 218 17.72 3.39 9.91
CA LEU A 218 17.68 1.97 9.54
C LEU A 218 17.82 1.10 10.80
N VAL A 219 16.85 0.21 11.03
CA VAL A 219 16.80 -0.71 12.17
C VAL A 219 17.33 -2.08 11.77
N LYS A 220 16.86 -2.62 10.65
CA LYS A 220 17.25 -3.93 10.13
C LYS A 220 17.33 -3.90 8.60
N SER A 221 18.18 -4.78 8.05
CA SER A 221 18.28 -5.03 6.61
C SER A 221 18.43 -6.52 6.38
N TYR A 222 17.58 -7.08 5.55
CA TYR A 222 17.57 -8.48 5.13
C TYR A 222 17.95 -8.52 3.66
N ASN A 223 18.98 -9.29 3.31
CA ASN A 223 19.39 -9.47 1.92
C ASN A 223 19.01 -10.88 1.46
N MET A 224 18.45 -10.97 0.26
CA MET A 224 17.94 -12.19 -0.34
C MET A 224 18.65 -12.48 -1.66
N SER A 225 18.55 -13.72 -2.11
CA SER A 225 19.10 -14.16 -3.40
C SER A 225 18.23 -13.81 -4.60
N CYS A 226 16.97 -13.40 -4.38
CA CYS A 226 15.98 -13.08 -5.40
C CYS A 226 15.51 -11.62 -5.27
N ILE A 227 14.81 -11.13 -6.29
CA ILE A 227 14.15 -9.82 -6.27
C ILE A 227 12.85 -9.94 -5.46
N ILE A 228 12.63 -8.98 -4.56
CA ILE A 228 11.48 -8.92 -3.67
C ILE A 228 10.49 -7.88 -4.17
N GLU A 229 9.25 -8.32 -4.34
CA GLU A 229 8.16 -7.47 -4.81
C GLU A 229 7.35 -6.90 -3.64
N SER A 230 7.24 -7.64 -2.54
CA SER A 230 6.55 -7.15 -1.36
C SER A 230 7.12 -7.70 -0.06
N ALA A 231 7.07 -6.90 1.00
CA ALA A 231 7.42 -7.32 2.34
C ALA A 231 6.50 -6.65 3.36
N SER A 232 6.20 -7.37 4.43
CA SER A 232 5.29 -6.93 5.49
C SER A 232 5.78 -7.41 6.87
N LEU A 233 5.59 -6.57 7.89
CA LEU A 233 5.85 -6.89 9.28
C LEU A 233 4.58 -7.47 9.92
N GLU A 234 4.72 -8.58 10.63
CA GLU A 234 3.60 -9.24 11.30
C GLU A 234 2.88 -8.26 12.24
N PRO A 235 1.58 -8.00 12.04
CA PRO A 235 0.89 -6.89 12.72
C PRO A 235 0.65 -7.13 14.21
N LYS A 236 0.58 -8.39 14.66
CA LYS A 236 0.15 -8.73 16.01
C LYS A 236 1.25 -8.66 17.06
N PHE A 237 2.40 -9.28 16.78
CA PHE A 237 3.53 -9.29 17.71
C PHE A 237 4.74 -8.54 17.15
N GLY A 238 4.75 -8.17 15.87
CA GLY A 238 5.87 -7.47 15.24
C GLY A 238 7.16 -8.28 15.28
N ASN A 239 7.06 -9.62 15.35
CA ASN A 239 8.21 -10.49 15.55
C ASN A 239 8.64 -11.22 14.28
N LYS A 240 7.92 -11.06 13.17
CA LYS A 240 8.25 -11.69 11.89
C LYS A 240 8.16 -10.71 10.74
N ILE A 241 9.10 -10.82 9.82
CA ILE A 241 9.03 -10.19 8.50
C ILE A 241 8.69 -11.27 7.50
N VAL A 242 7.69 -11.03 6.67
CA VAL A 242 7.34 -11.89 5.54
C VAL A 242 7.67 -11.14 4.26
N ALA A 243 8.40 -11.79 3.36
CA ALA A 243 8.79 -11.23 2.07
C ALA A 243 8.44 -12.22 0.95
N GLY A 244 7.94 -11.69 -0.16
CA GLY A 244 7.62 -12.45 -1.36
C GLY A 244 8.26 -11.82 -2.59
N GLY A 245 8.81 -12.67 -3.46
CA GLY A 245 9.58 -12.24 -4.61
C GLY A 245 9.30 -13.05 -5.89
N GLU A 246 10.19 -12.91 -6.85
CA GLU A 246 10.10 -13.55 -8.18
C GLU A 246 10.22 -15.08 -8.14
N ASP A 247 10.79 -15.64 -7.07
CA ASP A 247 10.99 -17.09 -6.93
C ASP A 247 9.74 -17.85 -6.48
N MET A 248 8.63 -17.14 -6.25
CA MET A 248 7.33 -17.69 -5.80
C MET A 248 7.35 -18.33 -4.40
N TRP A 249 8.41 -18.11 -3.62
CA TRP A 249 8.49 -18.53 -2.22
C TRP A 249 8.16 -17.38 -1.28
N LEU A 250 7.75 -17.72 -0.05
CA LEU A 250 7.51 -16.74 1.01
C LEU A 250 8.59 -16.88 2.06
N HIS A 251 9.52 -15.93 2.08
CA HIS A 251 10.59 -15.92 3.06
C HIS A 251 10.11 -15.27 4.37
N ILE A 252 10.30 -15.98 5.48
CA ILE A 252 9.88 -15.55 6.81
C ILE A 252 11.12 -15.41 7.70
N PHE A 253 11.34 -14.22 8.24
CA PHE A 253 12.44 -13.93 9.15
C PHE A 253 11.92 -13.64 10.54
N ASP A 254 12.64 -14.09 11.57
CA ASP A 254 12.46 -13.57 12.91
C ASP A 254 13.03 -12.14 13.00
N PHE A 255 12.22 -11.21 13.46
CA PHE A 255 12.57 -9.79 13.51
C PHE A 255 13.70 -9.49 14.50
N HIS A 256 13.81 -10.27 15.58
CA HIS A 256 14.78 -10.03 16.65
C HIS A 256 16.14 -10.60 16.27
N SER A 257 16.20 -11.89 15.94
CA SER A 257 17.44 -12.60 15.58
C SER A 257 17.93 -12.21 14.19
N GLY A 258 17.00 -11.90 13.28
CA GLY A 258 17.29 -11.66 11.87
C GLY A 258 17.42 -12.93 11.04
N GLU A 259 17.23 -14.10 11.63
CA GLU A 259 17.38 -15.40 10.96
C GLU A 259 16.13 -15.76 10.14
N GLU A 260 16.33 -16.41 9.00
CA GLU A 260 15.26 -17.00 8.21
C GLU A 260 14.71 -18.24 8.94
N ILE A 261 13.44 -18.19 9.32
CA ILE A 261 12.75 -19.24 10.09
C ILE A 261 11.78 -20.07 9.24
N GLY A 262 11.54 -19.66 8.00
CA GLY A 262 10.74 -20.40 7.02
C GLY A 262 10.85 -19.83 5.62
N ALA A 263 10.63 -20.71 4.64
CA ALA A 263 10.46 -20.41 3.22
C ALA A 263 9.29 -21.25 2.69
#